data_AF-E5YI55-F1
#
_entry.id   AF-E5YI55-F1
#
_cell.length_a   1.000
_cell.length_b   1.000
_cell.length_c   1.000
_cell.angle_alpha   90.00
_cell.angle_beta   90.00
_cell.angle_gamma   90.00
#
_symmetry.space_group_name_H-M   'P 1'
#
loop_
_entity.id
_entity.type
_entity.pdbx_description
1 polymer ?
#
loop_
_entity_poly.entity_id
_entity_poly.type
_entity_poly.pdbx_seq_one_letter_code
_entity_poly.pdbx_strand_id
1 'polypeptide(L)'
;MDFGLVITSIQSAIDSVSAVQSNAVLRERLAFICEQMDVLQKAHTATEKELAEANIKIAELSKEVAANRAKDEFVFHRTAAFRKEPSGGYVRSVYCPNCFKQVGSDFGDMPYHCSSCGWLAEFGGRELSRVMESLP
;
A
#
# COMPACT_ATOMS: atom_id res chain seq x y z
N MET A 1 -19.38 -9.73 -15.70
CA MET A 1 -19.78 -10.88 -16.54
C MET A 1 -19.99 -12.08 -15.63
N ASP A 2 -21.11 -12.79 -15.79
CA ASP A 2 -21.44 -13.93 -14.93
C ASP A 2 -20.74 -15.19 -15.44
N PHE A 3 -19.62 -15.53 -14.81
CA PHE A 3 -18.83 -16.71 -15.13
C PHE A 3 -19.62 -18.01 -14.94
N GLY A 4 -20.66 -18.01 -14.09
CA GLY A 4 -21.54 -19.16 -13.89
C GLY A 4 -22.32 -19.53 -15.14
N LEU A 5 -22.84 -18.53 -15.86
CA LEU A 5 -23.53 -18.67 -17.15
C LEU A 5 -22.59 -19.18 -18.26
N VAL A 6 -21.33 -18.75 -18.25
CA VAL A 6 -20.34 -19.19 -19.23
C VAL A 6 -19.98 -20.66 -19.00
N ILE A 7 -19.75 -21.06 -17.75
CA ILE A 7 -19.42 -22.44 -17.39
C ILE A 7 -20.57 -23.38 -17.72
N THR A 8 -21.82 -23.02 -17.39
CA THR A 8 -23.00 -23.84 -17.75
C THR A 8 -23.19 -23.97 -19.26
N SER A 9 -22.91 -22.91 -20.01
CA SER A 9 -22.99 -22.94 -21.48
C SER A 9 -21.92 -23.85 -22.10
N ILE A 10 -20.70 -23.84 -21.57
CA ILE A 10 -19.62 -24.74 -21.99
C ILE A 10 -19.96 -26.19 -21.65
N GLN A 11 -20.48 -26.44 -20.43
CA GLN A 11 -20.89 -27.78 -19.99
C GLN A 11 -21.97 -28.37 -20.92
N SER A 12 -23.01 -27.58 -21.22
CA SER A 12 -24.09 -27.98 -22.11
C SER A 12 -23.60 -28.25 -23.54
N ALA A 13 -22.62 -27.48 -24.03
CA ALA A 13 -22.01 -27.70 -25.33
C ALA A 13 -21.21 -29.01 -25.39
N ILE A 14 -20.48 -29.35 -24.32
CA ILE A 14 -19.72 -30.61 -24.20
C ILE A 14 -20.66 -31.83 -24.18
N ASP A 15 -21.72 -31.77 -23.37
CA ASP A 15 -22.68 -32.87 -23.22
C ASP A 15 -23.40 -33.22 -24.53
N SER A 16 -23.61 -32.21 -25.38
CA SER A 16 -24.28 -32.38 -26.67
C SER A 16 -23.33 -32.72 -27.83
N VAL A 17 -22.03 -32.44 -27.70
CA VAL A 17 -21.00 -33.00 -28.60
C VAL A 17 -20.89 -34.51 -28.43
N SER A 18 -21.03 -35.01 -27.20
CA SER A 18 -21.02 -36.44 -26.90
C SER A 18 -22.22 -37.21 -27.51
N ALA A 19 -23.25 -36.53 -28.01
CA ALA A 19 -24.53 -37.13 -28.39
C ALA A 19 -24.84 -37.17 -29.90
N VAL A 20 -24.02 -36.60 -30.80
CA VAL A 20 -24.41 -36.37 -32.21
C VAL A 20 -23.42 -36.97 -33.22
N GLN A 21 -23.95 -37.75 -34.18
CA GLN A 21 -23.20 -38.45 -35.24
C GLN A 21 -22.92 -37.66 -36.53
N SER A 22 -23.36 -36.40 -36.69
CA SER A 22 -23.14 -35.66 -37.94
C SER A 22 -21.95 -34.70 -37.86
N ASN A 23 -21.00 -34.88 -38.79
CA ASN A 23 -19.75 -34.13 -38.91
C ASN A 23 -19.91 -32.59 -39.05
N ALA A 24 -21.11 -32.10 -39.38
CA ALA A 24 -21.41 -30.67 -39.51
C ALA A 24 -21.69 -30.01 -38.15
N VAL A 25 -22.49 -30.66 -37.29
CA VAL A 25 -22.83 -30.15 -35.96
C VAL A 25 -21.59 -30.11 -35.06
N LEU A 26 -20.70 -31.12 -35.18
CA LEU A 26 -19.43 -31.14 -34.47
C LEU A 26 -18.52 -29.97 -34.87
N ARG A 27 -18.48 -29.59 -36.16
CA ARG A 27 -17.68 -28.45 -36.63
C ARG A 27 -18.18 -27.12 -36.11
N GLU A 28 -19.49 -26.90 -36.13
CA GLU A 28 -20.09 -25.66 -35.65
C GLU A 28 -19.87 -25.48 -34.13
N ARG A 29 -19.97 -26.57 -33.36
CA ARG A 29 -19.68 -26.55 -31.92
C ARG A 29 -18.20 -26.36 -31.62
N LEU A 30 -17.30 -26.96 -32.39
CA LEU A 30 -15.87 -26.70 -32.26
C LEU A 30 -15.54 -25.23 -32.54
N ALA A 31 -16.13 -24.63 -33.58
CA ALA A 31 -15.97 -23.22 -33.87
C ALA A 31 -16.46 -22.35 -32.71
N PHE A 32 -17.64 -22.65 -32.16
CA PHE A 32 -18.18 -21.95 -31.01
C PHE A 32 -17.29 -22.07 -29.76
N ILE A 33 -16.75 -23.26 -29.46
CA ILE A 33 -15.83 -23.46 -28.33
C ILE A 33 -14.55 -22.63 -28.52
N CYS A 34 -13.99 -22.60 -29.74
CA CYS A 34 -12.82 -21.78 -30.04
C CYS A 34 -13.10 -20.29 -29.86
N GLU A 35 -14.26 -19.79 -30.32
CA GLU A 35 -14.66 -18.39 -30.11
C GLU A 35 -14.77 -18.05 -28.62
N GLN A 36 -15.35 -18.94 -27.82
CA GLN A 36 -15.47 -18.74 -26.37
C GLN A 36 -14.12 -18.79 -25.66
N MET A 37 -13.20 -19.65 -26.10
CA MET A 37 -11.82 -19.66 -25.61
C MET A 37 -11.11 -18.34 -25.92
N ASP A 38 -11.27 -17.79 -27.12
CA ASP A 38 -10.69 -16.51 -27.50
C ASP A 38 -11.22 -15.35 -26.65
N VAL A 39 -12.52 -15.34 -26.35
CA VAL A 39 -13.13 -14.35 -25.46
C VAL A 39 -12.55 -14.45 -24.04
N LEU A 40 -12.44 -15.67 -23.51
CA LEU A 40 -11.86 -15.91 -22.18
C LEU A 40 -10.39 -15.51 -22.12
N GLN A 41 -9.60 -15.83 -23.15
CA GLN A 41 -8.20 -15.45 -23.24
C GLN A 41 -8.04 -13.92 -23.22
N LYS A 42 -8.87 -13.20 -23.98
CA LYS A 42 -8.85 -11.73 -24.02
C LYS A 42 -9.30 -11.11 -22.69
N ALA A 43 -10.32 -11.67 -22.04
CA ALA A 43 -10.77 -11.21 -20.74
C ALA A 43 -9.70 -11.43 -19.66
N HIS A 44 -9.01 -12.57 -19.71
CA HIS A 44 -7.91 -12.89 -18.81
C HIS A 44 -6.76 -11.87 -18.94
N THR A 45 -6.29 -11.63 -20.17
CA THR A 45 -5.18 -10.69 -20.40
C THR A 45 -5.55 -9.24 -20.02
N ALA A 46 -6.80 -8.84 -20.25
CA ALA A 46 -7.30 -7.54 -19.79
C ALA A 46 -7.32 -7.45 -18.25
N THR A 47 -7.82 -8.49 -17.57
CA THR A 47 -7.88 -8.53 -16.10
C THR A 47 -6.49 -8.55 -15.49
N GLU A 48 -5.54 -9.31 -16.04
CA GLU A 48 -4.15 -9.33 -15.58
C GLU A 48 -3.49 -7.96 -15.71
N LYS A 49 -3.78 -7.23 -16.80
CA LYS A 49 -3.28 -5.87 -17.01
C LYS A 49 -3.85 -4.91 -15.97
N GLU A 50 -5.16 -4.93 -15.74
CA GLU A 50 -5.81 -4.09 -14.71
C GLU A 50 -5.28 -4.40 -13.31
N LEU A 51 -5.04 -5.67 -12.99
CA LEU A 51 -4.46 -6.10 -11.72
C LEU A 51 -3.03 -5.56 -11.55
N ALA A 52 -2.22 -5.60 -12.60
CA ALA A 52 -0.86 -5.06 -12.58
C ALA A 52 -0.88 -3.53 -12.35
N GLU A 53 -1.74 -2.80 -13.08
CA GLU A 53 -1.90 -1.35 -12.94
C GLU A 53 -2.41 -0.97 -11.54
N ALA A 54 -3.38 -1.71 -11.01
CA ALA A 54 -3.89 -1.49 -9.66
C ALA A 54 -2.81 -1.72 -8.59
N ASN A 55 -2.01 -2.78 -8.71
CA ASN A 55 -0.91 -3.06 -7.78
C ASN A 55 0.16 -1.97 -7.80
N ILE A 56 0.51 -1.44 -8.98
CA ILE A 56 1.43 -0.30 -9.11
C ILE A 56 0.87 0.92 -8.35
N LYS A 57 -0.41 1.24 -8.57
CA LYS A 57 -1.07 2.38 -7.93
C LYS A 57 -1.18 2.21 -6.41
N ILE A 58 -1.46 1.00 -5.93
CA ILE A 58 -1.47 0.69 -4.49
C ILE A 58 -0.08 0.90 -3.89
N ALA A 59 0.98 0.46 -4.57
CA ALA A 59 2.35 0.65 -4.10
C ALA A 59 2.74 2.14 -4.05
N GLU A 60 2.34 2.92 -5.04
CA GLU A 60 2.56 4.37 -5.09
C GLU A 60 1.81 5.10 -3.96
N LEU A 61 0.50 4.88 -3.84
CA LEU A 61 -0.31 5.46 -2.77
C LEU A 61 0.17 5.05 -1.38
N SER A 62 0.64 3.80 -1.21
CA SER A 62 1.21 3.34 0.06
C SER A 62 2.48 4.11 0.42
N LYS A 63 3.34 4.44 -0.56
CA LYS A 63 4.52 5.29 -0.33
C LYS A 63 4.11 6.72 0.04
N GLU A 64 3.12 7.29 -0.64
CA GLU A 64 2.62 8.64 -0.33
C GLU A 64 1.98 8.71 1.06
N VAL A 65 1.16 7.72 1.43
CA VAL A 65 0.56 7.63 2.77
C VAL A 65 1.63 7.50 3.84
N ALA A 66 2.65 6.67 3.63
CA ALA A 66 3.77 6.56 4.56
C ALA A 66 4.54 7.89 4.69
N ALA A 67 4.76 8.60 3.58
CA ALA A 67 5.42 9.90 3.58
C ALA A 67 4.60 11.00 4.27
N ASN A 68 3.28 10.98 4.14
CA ASN A 68 2.39 11.99 4.74
C ASN A 68 2.05 11.70 6.20
N ARG A 69 1.93 10.42 6.63
CA ARG A 69 1.73 10.07 8.05
C ARG A 69 2.84 10.61 8.95
N ALA A 70 4.09 10.60 8.47
CA ALA A 70 5.20 11.20 9.19
C ALA A 70 5.07 12.73 9.38
N LYS A 71 4.28 13.42 8.55
CA LYS A 71 4.04 14.87 8.66
C LYS A 71 2.84 15.19 9.56
N ASP A 72 1.83 14.34 9.60
CA ASP A 72 0.63 14.59 10.41
C ASP A 72 0.83 14.19 11.89
N GLU A 73 1.57 13.10 12.12
CA GLU A 73 1.86 12.56 13.45
C GLU A 73 2.90 13.37 14.21
N PHE A 74 3.72 14.16 13.51
CA PHE A 74 4.83 14.91 14.11
C PHE A 74 4.67 16.41 13.94
N VAL A 75 5.04 17.16 14.98
CA VAL A 75 5.28 18.60 14.91
C VAL A 75 6.77 18.84 14.96
N PHE A 76 7.25 19.71 14.07
CA PHE A 76 8.64 20.14 14.07
C PHE A 76 8.77 21.39 14.93
N HIS A 77 9.66 21.36 15.93
CA HIS A 77 9.92 22.48 16.83
C HIS A 77 11.39 22.47 17.26
N ARG A 78 12.04 23.64 17.26
CA ARG A 78 13.48 23.78 17.60
C ARG A 78 14.37 22.71 16.97
N THR A 79 14.26 22.58 15.65
CA THR A 79 14.97 21.62 14.79
C THR A 79 14.74 20.13 15.08
N ALA A 80 13.87 19.76 16.02
CA ALA A 80 13.51 18.38 16.34
C ALA A 80 12.06 18.03 15.96
N ALA A 81 11.73 16.74 15.90
CA ALA A 81 10.37 16.27 15.70
C ALA A 81 9.76 15.73 17.01
N PHE A 82 8.49 16.04 17.25
CA PHE A 82 7.71 15.63 18.42
C PHE A 82 6.43 14.95 17.98
N ARG A 83 6.18 13.73 18.47
CA ARG A 83 4.99 12.97 18.08
C ARG A 83 3.77 13.41 18.89
N LYS A 84 2.65 13.64 18.22
CA LYS A 84 1.35 13.92 18.85
C LYS A 84 0.80 12.65 19.53
N GLU A 85 0.15 12.82 20.67
CA GLU A 85 -0.64 11.75 21.29
C GLU A 85 -2.10 11.78 20.83
N PRO A 86 -2.76 10.61 20.68
CA PRO A 86 -4.19 10.55 20.34
C PRO A 86 -5.11 11.27 21.35
N SER A 87 -4.69 11.36 22.61
CA SER A 87 -5.39 12.02 23.72
C SER A 87 -5.37 13.55 23.67
N GLY A 88 -4.63 14.15 22.73
CA GLY A 88 -4.36 15.60 22.73
C GLY A 88 -3.18 15.90 23.63
N GLY A 89 -2.01 16.10 23.02
CA GLY A 89 -0.74 16.30 23.71
C GLY A 89 0.43 15.80 22.87
N TYR A 90 1.61 15.71 23.48
CA TYR A 90 2.83 15.25 22.82
C TYR A 90 3.51 14.18 23.66
N VAL A 91 4.02 13.15 22.98
CA VAL A 91 4.84 12.13 23.62
C VAL A 91 6.11 12.81 24.13
N ARG A 92 6.49 12.55 25.39
CA ARG A 92 7.71 13.10 26.02
C ARG A 92 8.98 12.43 25.52
N SER A 93 9.20 12.48 24.21
CA SER A 93 10.32 11.89 23.47
C SER A 93 10.70 12.81 22.31
N VAL A 94 12.00 12.94 22.08
CA VAL A 94 12.55 13.68 20.95
C VAL A 94 12.78 12.71 19.80
N TYR A 95 12.39 13.10 18.59
CA TYR A 95 12.61 12.33 17.38
C TYR A 95 13.50 13.11 16.40
N CYS A 96 14.34 12.38 15.67
CA CYS A 96 15.12 12.96 14.59
C CYS A 96 14.18 13.45 13.47
N PRO A 97 14.30 14.70 13.00
CA PRO A 97 13.43 15.24 11.96
C PRO A 97 13.63 14.57 10.59
N ASN A 98 14.79 13.94 10.36
CA ASN A 98 15.13 13.31 9.08
C ASN A 98 14.79 11.81 9.07
N CYS A 99 14.94 11.13 10.21
CA CYS A 99 14.78 9.69 10.31
C CYS A 99 13.49 9.26 11.02
N PHE A 100 12.79 10.17 11.71
CA PHE A 100 11.62 9.91 12.55
C PHE A 100 11.81 8.79 13.59
N LYS A 101 13.07 8.52 13.95
CA LYS A 101 13.45 7.61 15.02
C LYS A 101 13.59 8.40 16.32
N GLN A 102 13.12 7.81 17.41
CA GLN A 102 13.36 8.36 18.74
C GLN A 102 14.86 8.42 18.99
N VAL A 103 15.32 9.54 19.54
CA VAL A 103 16.72 9.79 19.88
C VAL A 103 16.89 10.03 21.37
N GLY A 104 18.09 9.75 21.86
CA GLY A 104 18.50 10.03 23.22
C GLY A 104 19.45 11.21 23.29
N SER A 105 19.71 11.64 24.51
CA SER A 105 20.80 12.52 24.90
C SER A 105 21.65 11.73 25.89
N ASP A 106 22.92 11.49 25.58
CA ASP A 106 23.78 10.59 26.35
C ASP A 106 24.00 11.08 27.80
N PHE A 107 23.93 12.40 28.00
CA PHE A 107 24.02 13.08 29.29
C PHE A 107 23.08 14.27 29.29
N GLY A 108 22.51 14.67 30.44
CA GLY A 108 21.49 15.72 30.50
C GLY A 108 21.87 17.06 29.85
N ASP A 109 23.16 17.36 29.70
CA ASP A 109 23.68 18.59 29.08
C ASP A 109 24.01 18.45 27.60
N MET A 110 24.01 17.24 27.06
CA MET A 110 24.36 16.98 25.67
C MET A 110 23.15 17.17 24.76
N PRO A 111 23.31 17.76 23.56
CA PRO A 111 22.26 17.79 22.57
C PRO A 111 21.74 16.40 22.23
N TYR A 112 20.44 16.31 21.94
CA TYR A 112 19.90 15.13 21.29
C TYR A 112 20.56 14.93 19.93
N HIS A 113 20.89 13.69 19.57
CA HIS A 113 21.57 13.41 18.31
C HIS A 113 21.05 12.12 17.66
N CYS A 114 21.15 12.06 16.33
CA CYS A 114 20.78 10.88 15.56
C CYS A 114 22.03 10.17 15.04
N SER A 115 22.30 8.96 15.54
CA SER A 115 23.40 8.12 15.08
C SER A 115 23.28 7.68 13.60
N SER A 116 22.07 7.70 13.04
CA SER A 116 21.83 7.28 11.64
C SER A 116 22.18 8.36 10.61
N CYS A 117 21.87 9.64 10.88
CA CYS A 117 22.06 10.72 9.91
C CYS A 117 22.90 11.90 10.43
N GLY A 118 23.45 11.82 11.65
CA GLY A 118 24.31 12.84 12.24
C GLY A 118 23.60 14.14 12.65
N TRP A 119 22.27 14.19 12.62
CA TRP A 119 21.52 15.36 13.08
C TRP A 119 21.74 15.60 14.58
N LEU A 120 21.81 16.88 14.97
CA LEU A 120 21.98 17.36 16.34
C LEU A 120 20.89 18.40 16.64
N ALA A 121 20.26 18.30 17.81
CA ALA A 121 19.27 19.26 18.28
C ALA A 121 19.92 20.56 18.79
N GLU A 122 19.14 21.63 18.85
CA GLU A 122 19.56 22.90 19.45
C GLU A 122 19.42 22.93 20.97
N PHE A 123 18.97 21.84 21.59
CA PHE A 123 18.70 21.76 23.03
C PHE A 123 19.15 20.42 23.62
N GLY A 124 19.52 20.45 24.91
CA GLY A 124 19.91 19.26 25.68
C GLY A 124 18.79 18.65 26.50
N GLY A 125 19.09 17.55 27.20
CA GLY A 125 18.13 16.83 28.07
C GLY A 125 17.53 17.69 29.19
N ARG A 126 18.30 18.59 29.81
CA ARG A 126 17.81 19.51 30.86
C ARG A 126 16.77 20.50 30.36
N GLU A 127 16.81 20.83 29.07
CA GLU A 127 15.90 21.80 28.46
C GLU A 127 14.62 21.17 27.93
N LEU A 128 14.55 19.83 27.85
CA LEU A 128 13.42 19.11 27.25
C LEU A 128 12.07 19.57 27.83
N SER A 129 11.95 19.69 29.15
CA SER A 129 10.69 20.10 29.77
C SER A 129 10.22 21.48 29.28
N ARG A 130 11.13 22.46 29.19
CA ARG A 130 10.80 23.81 28.68
C ARG A 130 10.45 23.79 27.19
N VAL A 131 11.12 22.94 26.41
CA VAL A 131 10.82 22.79 24.98
C VAL A 131 9.43 22.18 24.78
N MET A 132 9.09 21.13 25.54
CA MET A 132 7.77 20.48 25.48
C MET A 132 6.64 21.43 25.87
N GLU A 133 6.84 22.30 26.88
CA GLU A 133 5.87 23.34 27.27
C GLU A 133 5.65 24.42 26.21
N SER A 134 6.61 24.58 25.29
CA SER A 134 6.55 25.56 24.20
C SER A 134 6.05 25.00 22.88
N LEU A 135 5.60 23.74 22.85
CA LEU A 135 4.98 23.15 21.67
C LEU A 135 3.59 23.78 21.42
N PRO A 136 3.17 23.91 20.15
CA PRO A 136 1.93 24.58 19.78
C PRO A 136 0.66 23.82 20.19
#